data_AF-A0A6L7GGH6-F1
#
_entry.id   AF-A0A6L7GGH6-F1
#
_cell.length_a   1.000
_cell.length_b   1.000
_cell.length_c   1.000
_cell.angle_alpha   90.00
_cell.angle_beta   90.00
_cell.angle_gamma   90.00
#
_symmetry.space_group_name_H-M   'P 1'
#
loop_
_entity.id
_entity.type
_entity.pdbx_description
1 polymer ?
#
loop_
_entity_poly.entity_id
_entity_poly.type
_entity_poly.pdbx_seq_one_letter_code
_entity_poly.pdbx_strand_id
1 'polypeptide(L)'
;MLTLTADQKAAMVITAAFMGSAAIILHIAAIAFDLADFLRGLSIGLALVSLAILLIGKLRDEYLDGLWKQGASAAFATTVVLFLVRPFIIEGAFTGIDGARLVEAYAALVAPAAILAFFVGFYGARLRNPA
;
A
#
# COMPACT_ATOMS: atom_id res chain seq x y z
N MET A 1 -25.21 -1.33 -22.22
CA MET A 1 -24.14 -2.02 -21.46
C MET A 1 -22.85 -1.85 -22.28
N LEU A 2 -21.99 -0.90 -21.94
CA LEU A 2 -20.76 -0.64 -22.72
C LEU A 2 -19.73 -1.73 -22.37
N THR A 3 -19.47 -2.63 -23.32
CA THR A 3 -18.39 -3.62 -23.22
C THR A 3 -17.04 -2.92 -23.42
N LEU A 4 -16.29 -2.73 -22.33
CA LEU A 4 -14.92 -2.22 -22.40
C LEU A 4 -14.02 -3.18 -23.19
N THR A 5 -13.15 -2.63 -24.04
CA THR A 5 -12.12 -3.40 -24.75
C THR A 5 -11.06 -3.93 -23.78
N ALA A 6 -10.24 -4.90 -24.22
CA ALA A 6 -9.17 -5.45 -23.39
C ALA A 6 -8.17 -4.35 -22.95
N ASP A 7 -7.79 -3.47 -23.88
CA ASP A 7 -6.87 -2.36 -23.63
C ASP A 7 -7.43 -1.37 -22.61
N GLN A 8 -8.73 -1.05 -22.68
CA GLN A 8 -9.38 -0.15 -21.72
C GLN A 8 -9.39 -0.73 -20.31
N LYS A 9 -9.57 -2.06 -20.19
CA LYS A 9 -9.52 -2.76 -18.90
C LYS A 9 -8.11 -2.75 -18.33
N ALA A 10 -7.10 -3.01 -19.15
CA ALA A 10 -5.69 -2.96 -18.74
C ALA A 10 -5.30 -1.55 -18.27
N ALA A 11 -5.67 -0.51 -19.04
CA ALA A 11 -5.43 0.89 -18.69
C ALA A 11 -6.09 1.28 -17.36
N MET A 12 -7.33 0.81 -17.12
CA MET A 12 -8.04 1.04 -15.86
C MET A 12 -7.30 0.42 -14.66
N VAL A 13 -6.79 -0.80 -14.80
CA VAL A 13 -6.05 -1.49 -13.72
C VAL A 13 -4.74 -0.78 -13.41
N ILE A 14 -3.98 -0.35 -14.42
CA ILE A 14 -2.74 0.40 -14.21
C ILE A 14 -3.02 1.78 -13.60
N THR A 15 -4.07 2.45 -14.05
CA THR A 15 -4.50 3.74 -13.45
C THR A 15 -4.90 3.55 -12.00
N ALA A 16 -5.62 2.46 -11.68
CA ALA A 16 -5.97 2.12 -10.31
C ALA A 16 -4.72 1.88 -9.45
N ALA A 17 -3.71 1.16 -9.96
CA ALA A 17 -2.45 0.99 -9.25
C ALA A 17 -1.79 2.34 -8.93
N PHE A 18 -1.73 3.26 -9.90
CA PHE A 18 -1.14 4.58 -9.71
C PHE A 18 -1.89 5.41 -8.67
N MET A 19 -3.23 5.43 -8.78
CA MET A 19 -4.11 6.08 -7.81
C MET A 19 -3.90 5.53 -6.40
N GLY A 20 -3.81 4.20 -6.25
CA GLY A 20 -3.59 3.56 -4.96
C GLY A 20 -2.24 3.92 -4.34
N SER A 21 -1.17 3.91 -5.15
CA SER A 21 0.15 4.34 -4.68
C SER A 21 0.18 5.81 -4.26
N ALA A 22 -0.43 6.70 -5.05
CA ALA A 22 -0.52 8.12 -4.72
C ALA A 22 -1.34 8.35 -3.45
N ALA A 23 -2.44 7.60 -3.29
CA ALA A 23 -3.28 7.66 -2.10
C ALA A 23 -2.52 7.27 -0.82
N ILE A 24 -1.72 6.19 -0.86
CA ILE A 24 -0.92 5.79 0.31
C ILE A 24 0.21 6.77 0.61
N ILE A 25 0.87 7.34 -0.41
CA ILE A 25 1.87 8.39 -0.21
C ILE A 25 1.23 9.62 0.45
N LEU A 26 0.05 10.03 -0.05
CA LEU A 26 -0.72 11.13 0.56
C LEU A 26 -1.11 10.81 2.00
N HIS A 27 -1.51 9.57 2.30
CA HIS A 27 -1.87 9.16 3.65
C HIS A 27 -0.68 9.26 4.61
N ILE A 28 0.48 8.75 4.21
CA ILE A 28 1.72 8.83 4.99
C ILE A 28 2.11 10.29 5.23
N ALA A 29 2.04 11.14 4.18
CA ALA A 29 2.28 12.56 4.32
C ALA A 29 1.27 13.24 5.27
N ALA A 30 0.00 12.85 5.23
CA ALA A 30 -1.04 13.39 6.11
C ALA A 30 -0.85 13.00 7.59
N ILE A 31 -0.26 11.84 7.86
CA ILE A 31 0.18 11.46 9.22
C ILE A 31 1.42 12.27 9.61
N ALA A 32 2.43 12.32 8.74
CA ALA A 32 3.72 12.95 9.05
C ALA A 32 3.65 14.47 9.28
N PHE A 33 2.79 15.17 8.53
CA PHE A 33 2.63 16.63 8.61
C PHE A 33 1.39 17.07 9.38
N ASP A 34 0.72 16.14 10.08
CA ASP A 34 -0.52 16.39 10.81
C ASP A 34 -1.59 17.14 9.99
N LEU A 35 -1.81 16.67 8.75
CA LEU A 35 -2.77 17.29 7.85
C LEU A 35 -4.22 16.99 8.27
N ALA A 36 -5.16 17.79 7.77
CA ALA A 36 -6.58 17.68 8.08
C ALA A 36 -7.15 16.25 7.90
N ASP A 37 -8.04 15.84 8.81
CA ASP A 37 -8.63 14.49 8.83
C ASP A 37 -9.37 14.12 7.53
N PHE A 38 -9.90 15.12 6.81
CA PHE A 38 -10.47 14.91 5.49
C PHE A 38 -9.46 14.27 4.51
N LEU A 39 -8.20 14.72 4.51
CA LEU A 39 -7.16 14.17 3.62
C LEU A 39 -6.78 12.74 4.02
N ARG A 40 -6.78 12.44 5.33
CA ARG A 40 -6.56 11.08 5.84
C ARG A 40 -7.69 10.14 5.41
N GLY A 41 -8.94 10.57 5.54
CA GLY A 41 -10.11 9.79 5.11
C GLY A 41 -10.16 9.61 3.59
N LEU A 42 -9.92 10.67 2.82
CA LEU A 42 -9.90 10.64 1.36
C LEU A 42 -8.82 9.68 0.83
N SER A 43 -7.61 9.75 1.38
CA SER A 43 -6.52 8.87 0.97
C SER A 43 -6.82 7.40 1.25
N ILE A 44 -7.42 7.07 2.40
CA ILE A 44 -7.88 5.70 2.69
C ILE A 44 -8.93 5.27 1.67
N GLY A 45 -9.94 6.11 1.40
CA GLY A 45 -10.99 5.81 0.43
C GLY A 45 -10.45 5.52 -0.97
N LEU A 46 -9.53 6.36 -1.46
CA LEU A 46 -8.88 6.16 -2.76
C LEU A 46 -8.03 4.89 -2.81
N ALA A 47 -7.29 4.58 -1.74
CA ALA A 47 -6.53 3.34 -1.65
C ALA A 47 -7.43 2.10 -1.67
N LEU A 48 -8.56 2.12 -0.96
CA LEU A 48 -9.52 1.02 -0.95
C LEU A 48 -10.16 0.79 -2.32
N VAL A 49 -10.59 1.86 -3.00
CA VAL A 49 -11.15 1.75 -4.34
C VAL A 49 -10.12 1.20 -5.32
N SER A 50 -8.88 1.68 -5.25
CA SER A 50 -7.76 1.15 -6.04
C SER A 50 -7.57 -0.35 -5.82
N LEU A 51 -7.44 -0.78 -4.55
CA LEU A 51 -7.26 -2.19 -4.19
C LEU A 51 -8.44 -3.06 -4.65
N ALA A 52 -9.67 -2.56 -4.56
CA ALA A 52 -10.85 -3.26 -5.05
C ALA A 52 -10.80 -3.47 -6.57
N ILE A 53 -10.41 -2.45 -7.34
CA ILE A 53 -10.25 -2.57 -8.79
C ILE A 53 -9.14 -3.58 -9.13
N LEU A 54 -8.01 -3.53 -8.45
CA LEU A 54 -6.90 -4.49 -8.63
C LEU A 54 -7.31 -5.92 -8.26
N LEU A 55 -8.07 -6.09 -7.18
CA LEU A 55 -8.58 -7.38 -6.73
C LEU A 55 -9.57 -7.98 -7.72
N ILE A 56 -10.44 -7.17 -8.33
CA ILE A 56 -11.34 -7.63 -9.39
C ILE A 56 -10.53 -7.94 -10.67
N GLY A 57 -9.52 -7.12 -10.97
CA GLY A 57 -8.63 -7.29 -12.11
C GLY A 57 -7.88 -8.63 -12.08
N LYS A 58 -7.32 -9.00 -10.93
CA LYS A 58 -6.55 -10.27 -10.80
C LYS A 58 -7.38 -11.52 -11.10
N LEU A 59 -8.69 -11.49 -10.84
CA LEU A 59 -9.56 -12.65 -11.07
C LEU A 59 -9.81 -12.94 -12.55
N ARG A 60 -9.42 -12.00 -13.43
CA ARG A 60 -9.71 -12.04 -14.86
C ARG A 60 -8.48 -12.36 -15.72
N ASP A 61 -7.28 -12.22 -15.17
CA ASP A 61 -6.03 -12.25 -15.93
C ASP A 61 -4.88 -12.82 -15.09
N GLU A 62 -4.21 -13.86 -15.61
CA GLU A 62 -3.06 -14.50 -14.98
C GLU A 62 -1.88 -13.54 -14.80
N TYR A 63 -1.68 -12.60 -15.73
CA TYR A 63 -0.64 -11.58 -15.61
C TYR A 63 -0.90 -10.69 -14.38
N LEU A 64 -2.13 -10.21 -14.23
CA LEU A 64 -2.53 -9.39 -13.08
C LEU A 64 -2.51 -10.17 -11.76
N ASP A 65 -2.84 -11.46 -11.79
CA ASP A 65 -2.68 -12.34 -10.63
C ASP A 65 -1.20 -12.49 -10.22
N GLY A 66 -0.30 -12.63 -11.18
CA GLY A 66 1.14 -12.61 -10.94
C GLY A 66 1.61 -11.32 -10.27
N LEU A 67 1.20 -10.16 -10.80
CA LEU A 67 1.52 -8.85 -10.21
C LEU A 67 0.95 -8.71 -8.79
N TRP A 68 -0.31 -9.12 -8.60
CA TRP A 68 -0.97 -9.09 -7.31
C TRP A 68 -0.24 -9.94 -6.27
N LYS A 69 0.15 -11.17 -6.63
CA LYS A 69 0.87 -12.09 -5.73
C LYS A 69 2.22 -11.51 -5.31
N GLN A 70 2.95 -10.87 -6.21
CA GLN A 70 4.22 -10.21 -5.89
C GLN A 70 4.01 -9.02 -4.94
N GLY A 71 3.01 -8.18 -5.20
CA GLY A 71 2.62 -7.11 -4.28
C GLY A 71 2.22 -7.65 -2.90
N ALA A 72 1.33 -8.64 -2.85
CA ALA A 72 0.88 -9.25 -1.59
C ALA A 72 2.03 -9.88 -0.80
N SER A 73 2.99 -10.51 -1.50
CA SER A 73 4.18 -11.08 -0.87
C SER A 73 5.07 -9.99 -0.27
N ALA A 74 5.27 -8.87 -0.96
CA ALA A 74 6.02 -7.73 -0.45
C ALA A 74 5.34 -7.07 0.76
N ALA A 75 4.02 -6.93 0.73
CA ALA A 75 3.22 -6.43 1.85
C ALA A 75 3.33 -7.35 3.08
N PHE A 76 3.20 -8.66 2.87
CA PHE A 76 3.36 -9.66 3.93
C PHE A 76 4.77 -9.62 4.52
N ALA A 77 5.80 -9.65 3.68
CA ALA A 77 7.19 -9.58 4.13
C ALA A 77 7.45 -8.31 4.95
N THR A 78 6.92 -7.16 4.51
CA THR A 78 7.03 -5.89 5.25
C THR A 78 6.35 -5.96 6.60
N THR A 79 5.13 -6.51 6.68
CA THR A 79 4.44 -6.72 7.96
C THR A 79 5.24 -7.62 8.90
N VAL A 80 5.84 -8.69 8.40
CA VAL A 80 6.69 -9.59 9.21
C VAL A 80 7.94 -8.86 9.70
N VAL A 81 8.64 -8.13 8.83
CA VAL A 81 9.82 -7.34 9.20
C VAL A 81 9.46 -6.32 10.28
N LEU A 82 8.38 -5.56 10.09
CA LEU A 82 7.91 -4.61 11.09
C LEU A 82 7.53 -5.30 12.40
N PHE A 83 6.85 -6.44 12.35
CA PHE A 83 6.55 -7.20 13.56
C PHE A 83 7.83 -7.61 14.33
N LEU A 84 8.85 -8.09 13.63
CA LEU A 84 10.13 -8.51 14.23
C LEU A 84 10.98 -7.34 14.73
N VAL A 85 10.92 -6.20 14.06
CA VAL A 85 11.69 -4.99 14.41
C VAL A 85 11.04 -4.21 15.56
N ARG A 86 9.73 -4.39 15.79
CA ARG A 86 8.96 -3.75 16.87
C ARG A 86 9.68 -3.70 18.23
N PRO A 87 10.16 -4.82 18.82
CA PRO A 87 10.85 -4.78 20.11
C PRO A 87 12.10 -3.90 20.08
N PHE A 88 12.89 -3.94 19.01
CA PHE A 88 14.10 -3.11 18.90
C PHE A 88 13.80 -1.61 18.81
N ILE A 89 12.67 -1.23 18.20
CA ILE A 89 12.25 0.17 18.12
C ILE A 89 11.69 0.66 19.45
N ILE A 90 10.82 -0.12 20.10
CA ILE A 90 10.12 0.29 21.32
C ILE A 90 11.01 0.14 22.55
N GLU A 91 11.78 -0.94 22.65
CA GLU A 91 12.66 -1.24 23.79
C GLU A 91 14.07 -0.65 23.63
N GLY A 92 14.52 -0.40 22.39
CA GLY A 92 15.79 0.29 22.14
C GLY A 92 15.73 1.80 22.40
N ALA A 93 14.54 2.41 22.43
CA ALA A 93 14.33 3.84 22.66
C ALA A 93 14.39 4.27 24.14
N PHE A 94 14.74 3.37 25.06
CA PHE A 94 14.79 3.57 26.53
C PHE A 94 15.88 4.55 27.04
N THR A 95 16.31 5.52 26.22
CA THR A 95 17.30 6.55 26.60
C THR A 95 16.77 7.99 26.51
N GLY A 96 15.45 8.21 26.48
CA GLY A 96 14.87 9.55 26.73
C GLY A 96 13.67 9.98 25.88
N ILE A 97 13.08 9.08 25.09
CA ILE A 97 11.86 9.35 24.31
C ILE A 97 10.66 8.73 25.02
N ASP A 98 9.55 9.46 25.10
CA ASP A 98 8.28 8.98 25.64
C ASP A 98 7.82 7.73 24.85
N GLY A 99 7.98 6.56 25.45
CA GLY A 99 7.70 5.27 24.82
C GLY A 99 6.25 5.14 24.37
N ALA A 100 5.31 5.83 25.01
CA ALA A 100 3.90 5.81 24.62
C ALA A 100 3.68 6.45 23.24
N ARG A 101 4.29 7.63 23.02
CA ARG A 101 4.23 8.34 21.72
C ARG A 101 4.89 7.55 20.60
N LEU A 102 5.98 6.84 20.91
CA LEU A 102 6.68 6.01 19.94
C LEU A 102 5.84 4.80 19.51
N VAL A 103 5.13 4.16 20.44
CA VAL A 103 4.20 3.05 20.15
C VAL A 103 3.07 3.52 19.25
N GLU A 104 2.48 4.68 19.53
CA GLU A 104 1.39 5.25 18.72
C GLU A 104 1.85 5.58 17.30
N ALA A 105 2.98 6.29 17.17
CA ALA A 105 3.56 6.62 15.87
C ALA A 105 3.92 5.36 15.06
N TYR A 106 4.45 4.34 15.73
CA TYR A 106 4.75 3.06 15.11
C TYR A 106 3.48 2.40 14.59
N ALA A 107 2.46 2.25 15.44
CA ALA A 107 1.19 1.64 15.08
C ALA A 107 0.50 2.35 13.91
N ALA A 108 0.57 3.68 13.85
CA ALA A 108 0.02 4.48 12.76
C ALA A 108 0.69 4.21 11.40
N LEU A 109 1.96 3.78 11.38
CA LEU A 109 2.73 3.59 10.16
C LEU A 109 2.78 2.15 9.64
N VAL A 110 2.49 1.13 10.47
CA VAL A 110 2.59 -0.28 10.05
C VAL A 110 1.73 -0.59 8.83
N ALA A 111 0.43 -0.27 8.90
CA ALA A 111 -0.49 -0.57 7.81
C ALA A 111 -0.15 0.23 6.53
N PRO A 112 0.05 1.56 6.57
CA PRO A 112 0.48 2.32 5.39
C PRO A 112 1.79 1.81 4.77
N ALA A 113 2.77 1.41 5.59
CA ALA A 113 4.03 0.85 5.10
C ALA A 113 3.83 -0.49 4.37
N ALA A 114 3.00 -1.38 4.91
CA ALA A 114 2.68 -2.66 4.27
C ALA A 114 1.94 -2.45 2.93
N ILE A 115 1.00 -1.51 2.86
CA ILE A 115 0.29 -1.19 1.61
C ILE A 115 1.22 -0.50 0.62
N LEU A 116 2.15 0.36 1.07
CA LEU A 116 3.16 0.92 0.19
C LEU A 116 4.05 -0.18 -0.41
N ALA A 117 4.48 -1.14 0.41
CA ALA A 117 5.23 -2.30 -0.05
C ALA A 117 4.45 -3.17 -1.04
N PHE A 118 3.12 -3.28 -0.89
CA PHE A 118 2.27 -3.91 -1.90
C PHE A 118 2.48 -3.26 -3.28
N PHE A 119 2.38 -1.94 -3.36
CA PHE A 119 2.56 -1.23 -4.63
C PHE A 119 4.00 -1.33 -5.15
N VAL A 120 5.01 -1.29 -4.28
CA VAL A 120 6.42 -1.50 -4.67
C VAL A 120 6.62 -2.89 -5.29
N GLY A 121 6.10 -3.95 -4.66
CA GLY A 121 6.16 -5.31 -5.19
C GLY A 121 5.40 -5.46 -6.51
N PHE A 122 4.23 -4.83 -6.61
CA PHE A 122 3.42 -4.80 -7.83
C PHE A 122 4.16 -4.14 -9.00
N TYR A 123 4.72 -2.94 -8.80
CA TYR A 123 5.49 -2.24 -9.84
C TYR A 123 6.81 -2.95 -10.16
N GLY A 124 7.49 -3.50 -9.16
CA GLY A 124 8.70 -4.28 -9.37
C GLY A 124 8.47 -5.50 -10.26
N ALA A 125 7.35 -6.21 -10.06
CA ALA A 125 6.95 -7.32 -10.91
C ALA A 125 6.61 -6.86 -12.34
N ARG A 126 5.91 -5.74 -12.48
CA ARG A 126 5.57 -5.14 -13.78
C ARG A 126 6.80 -4.73 -14.58
N LEU A 127 7.81 -4.17 -13.91
CA LEU A 127 9.07 -3.77 -14.58
C LEU A 127 9.89 -4.97 -15.05
N ARG A 128 9.80 -6.10 -14.35
CA ARG A 128 10.48 -7.35 -14.73
C ARG A 128 9.78 -8.07 -15.88
N ASN A 129 8.45 -8.04 -15.88
CA ASN A 129 7.62 -8.64 -16.91
C ASN A 129 6.71 -7.57 -17.53
N PRO A 130 7.24 -6.72 -18.41
CA PRO A 130 6.38 -5.82 -19.19
C PRO A 130 5.48 -6.68 -20.09
N ALA A 131 4.17 -6.54 -19.92
CA ALA A 131 3.15 -7.20 -20.75
C ALA A 131 3.30 -6.88 -22.24
#